data_AF-A0A2H1KI09-F1
#
_entry.id   AF-A0A2H1KI09-F1
#
_cell.length_a   1.000
_cell.length_b   1.000
_cell.length_c   1.000
_cell.angle_alpha   90.00
_cell.angle_beta   90.00
_cell.angle_gamma   90.00
#
_symmetry.space_group_name_H-M   'P 1'
#
loop_
_entity.id
_entity.type
_entity.pdbx_description
1 polymer ?
#
loop_
_entity_poly.entity_id
_entity_poly.type
_entity_poly.pdbx_seq_one_letter_code
_entity_poly.pdbx_strand_id
1 'polypeptide(L)'
;RSLLNKRATDRLERLWAEHDDHVALEVTYLVYQDVIDAYEHPDRKTGRRLMQAVIESLRRGLPKGLEELAQLGRTLWRKQAQVLAFFDRGGASNGPVEAINGRLEHLRGIGLGFRNFEHYVLRCLLHSGQLSARVNAL
;
A
#
# COMPACT_ATOMS: atom_id res chain seq x y z
N ARG A 1 -6.97 -18.80 2.47
CA ARG A 1 -6.38 -18.66 1.12
C ARG A 1 -7.47 -18.38 0.10
N SER A 2 -7.47 -17.14 -0.38
CA SER A 2 -8.10 -16.64 -1.59
C SER A 2 -9.58 -16.20 -1.51
N LEU A 3 -9.79 -14.90 -1.64
CA LEU A 3 -11.06 -14.28 -2.03
C LEU A 3 -11.40 -14.52 -3.53
N LEU A 4 -10.56 -15.25 -4.26
CA LEU A 4 -10.75 -15.52 -5.68
C LEU A 4 -11.80 -16.61 -5.88
N ASN A 5 -12.71 -16.34 -6.81
CA ASN A 5 -13.59 -17.38 -7.33
C ASN A 5 -12.79 -18.37 -8.21
N LYS A 6 -13.38 -19.54 -8.49
CA LYS A 6 -12.77 -20.59 -9.31
C LYS A 6 -12.20 -20.07 -10.63
N ARG A 7 -12.94 -19.21 -11.33
CA ARG A 7 -12.51 -18.64 -12.63
C ARG A 7 -11.24 -17.79 -12.50
N ALA A 8 -11.12 -17.03 -11.42
CA ALA A 8 -9.93 -16.22 -11.16
C ALA A 8 -8.74 -17.09 -10.74
N THR A 9 -8.97 -18.15 -9.96
CA THR A 9 -7.94 -19.17 -9.66
C THR A 9 -7.42 -19.85 -10.93
N ASP A 10 -8.32 -20.35 -11.78
CA ASP A 10 -7.95 -21.01 -13.05
C ASP A 10 -7.16 -20.07 -13.98
N ARG A 11 -7.46 -18.76 -13.94
CA ARG A 11 -6.72 -17.75 -14.72
C ARG A 11 -5.32 -17.55 -14.15
N LEU A 12 -5.18 -17.52 -12.83
CA LEU A 12 -3.90 -17.37 -12.15
C LEU A 12 -2.99 -18.57 -12.43
N GLU A 13 -3.52 -19.79 -12.35
CA GLU A 13 -2.78 -21.02 -12.68
C GLU A 13 -2.29 -21.04 -14.13
N ARG A 14 -3.13 -20.58 -15.08
CA ARG A 14 -2.70 -20.43 -16.48
C ARG A 14 -1.59 -19.40 -16.66
N LEU A 15 -1.66 -18.28 -15.94
CA LEU A 15 -0.62 -17.24 -15.97
C LEU A 15 0.72 -17.80 -15.47
N TRP A 16 0.71 -18.60 -14.39
CA TRP A 16 1.92 -19.23 -13.87
C TRP A 16 2.51 -20.24 -14.84
N ALA A 17 1.66 -20.98 -15.55
CA ALA A 17 2.08 -21.96 -16.55
C ALA A 17 2.51 -21.34 -17.90
N GLU A 18 2.34 -20.03 -18.11
CA GLU A 18 2.62 -19.38 -19.39
C GLU A 18 4.13 -19.22 -19.65
N HIS A 19 4.92 -18.96 -18.61
CA HIS A 19 6.36 -18.75 -18.76
C HIS A 19 7.12 -18.99 -17.45
N ASP A 20 8.24 -19.71 -17.50
CA ASP A 20 9.06 -20.05 -16.32
C ASP A 20 9.58 -18.79 -15.58
N ASP A 21 9.84 -17.70 -16.31
CA ASP A 21 10.26 -16.41 -15.73
C ASP A 21 9.21 -15.78 -14.80
N HIS A 22 7.96 -16.24 -14.83
CA HIS A 22 6.91 -15.77 -13.90
C HIS A 22 7.13 -16.24 -12.45
N VAL A 23 8.09 -17.13 -12.19
CA VAL A 23 8.36 -17.62 -10.82
C VAL A 23 8.61 -16.49 -9.82
N ALA A 24 9.31 -15.42 -10.21
CA ALA A 24 9.57 -14.29 -9.33
C ALA A 24 8.28 -13.51 -8.99
N LEU A 25 7.40 -13.36 -9.98
CA LEU A 25 6.08 -12.75 -9.81
C LEU A 25 5.18 -13.61 -8.93
N GLU A 26 5.15 -14.92 -9.15
CA GLU A 26 4.36 -15.87 -8.35
C GLU A 26 4.80 -15.85 -6.88
N VAL A 27 6.10 -15.94 -6.61
CA VAL A 27 6.64 -15.87 -5.24
C VAL A 27 6.26 -14.55 -4.58
N THR A 28 6.39 -13.43 -5.30
CA THR A 28 6.01 -12.10 -4.78
C THR A 28 4.51 -12.02 -4.49
N TYR A 29 3.68 -12.58 -5.37
CA TYR A 29 2.22 -12.66 -5.17
C TYR A 29 1.87 -13.49 -3.93
N LEU A 30 2.53 -14.62 -3.70
CA LEU A 30 2.30 -15.45 -2.53
C LEU A 30 2.66 -14.71 -1.23
N VAL A 31 3.79 -14.00 -1.20
CA VAL A 31 4.14 -13.16 -0.04
C VAL A 31 3.10 -12.05 0.17
N TYR A 32 2.62 -11.43 -0.90
CA TYR A 32 1.55 -10.45 -0.81
C TYR A 32 0.27 -11.05 -0.21
N GLN A 33 -0.13 -12.27 -0.59
CA GLN A 33 -1.25 -12.97 0.02
C GLN A 33 -1.00 -13.27 1.50
N ASP A 34 0.20 -13.70 1.89
CA ASP A 34 0.53 -13.95 3.30
C ASP A 34 0.45 -12.66 4.15
N VAL A 35 0.80 -11.51 3.58
CA VAL A 35 0.63 -10.19 4.22
C VAL A 35 -0.84 -9.84 4.40
N ILE A 36 -1.68 -10.07 3.39
CA ILE A 36 -3.14 -9.88 3.50
C ILE A 36 -3.72 -10.79 4.58
N ASP A 37 -3.42 -12.09 4.51
CA ASP A 37 -3.92 -13.10 5.45
C ASP A 37 -3.54 -12.73 6.89
N ALA A 38 -2.35 -12.15 7.11
CA ALA A 38 -1.94 -11.65 8.42
C ALA A 38 -2.79 -10.46 8.88
N TYR A 39 -2.97 -9.43 8.05
CA TYR A 39 -3.72 -8.21 8.41
C TYR A 39 -5.22 -8.44 8.58
N GLU A 40 -5.83 -9.28 7.73
CA GLU A 40 -7.26 -9.58 7.75
C GLU A 40 -7.64 -10.66 8.77
N HIS A 41 -6.66 -11.30 9.43
CA HIS A 41 -6.94 -12.37 10.37
C HIS A 41 -7.87 -11.89 11.51
N PRO A 42 -8.97 -12.62 11.79
CA PRO A 42 -9.96 -12.20 12.79
C PRO A 42 -9.36 -12.16 14.21
N ASP A 43 -8.50 -13.13 14.54
CA ASP A 43 -7.69 -13.09 15.75
C ASP A 43 -6.38 -12.32 15.52
N ARG A 44 -6.22 -11.21 16.22
CA ARG A 44 -5.04 -10.33 16.09
C ARG A 44 -3.75 -10.95 16.59
N LYS A 45 -3.82 -11.83 17.59
CA LYS A 45 -2.61 -12.52 18.08
C LYS A 45 -2.07 -13.46 17.02
N THR A 46 -2.95 -14.18 16.34
CA THR A 46 -2.60 -15.02 15.19
C THR A 46 -2.12 -14.17 14.01
N GLY A 47 -2.82 -13.09 13.65
CA GLY A 47 -2.37 -12.17 12.61
C GLY A 47 -0.96 -11.61 12.84
N ARG A 48 -0.66 -11.21 14.09
CA ARG A 48 0.68 -10.78 14.50
C ARG A 48 1.73 -11.86 14.29
N ARG A 49 1.42 -13.11 14.64
CA ARG A 49 2.33 -14.26 14.46
C ARG A 49 2.55 -14.56 12.97
N LEU A 50 1.52 -14.46 12.14
CA LEU A 50 1.63 -14.62 10.70
C LEU A 50 2.51 -13.53 10.10
N MET A 51 2.29 -12.26 10.46
CA MET A 51 3.12 -11.15 10.00
C MET A 51 4.58 -11.31 10.44
N GLN A 52 4.82 -11.70 11.69
CA GLN A 52 6.16 -12.00 12.18
C GLN A 52 6.84 -13.08 11.34
N ALA A 53 6.12 -14.16 11.01
CA ALA A 53 6.65 -15.25 10.20
C ALA A 53 7.00 -14.80 8.76
N VAL A 54 6.18 -13.92 8.16
CA VAL A 54 6.51 -13.31 6.86
C VAL A 54 7.80 -12.50 6.94
N ILE A 55 7.91 -11.62 7.94
CA ILE A 55 9.09 -10.77 8.15
C ILE A 55 10.36 -11.63 8.34
N GLU A 56 10.28 -12.66 9.18
CA GLU A 56 11.38 -13.58 9.43
C GLU A 56 11.76 -14.38 8.18
N SER A 57 10.78 -14.83 7.41
CA SER A 57 11.02 -15.54 6.16
C SER A 57 11.81 -14.69 5.17
N LEU A 58 11.36 -13.45 4.94
CA LEU A 58 12.01 -12.52 4.02
C LEU A 58 13.40 -12.07 4.51
N ARG A 59 13.64 -12.06 5.83
CA ARG A 59 14.95 -11.71 6.40
C ARG A 59 16.00 -12.79 6.13
N ARG A 60 15.62 -14.07 6.14
CA ARG A 60 16.58 -15.20 6.04
C ARG A 60 17.38 -15.22 4.73
N GLY A 61 16.92 -14.49 3.73
CA GLY A 61 17.54 -14.40 2.41
C GLY A 61 16.63 -15.00 1.35
N LEU A 62 16.75 -14.48 0.13
CA LEU A 62 15.98 -14.90 -1.02
C LEU A 62 16.93 -15.31 -2.15
N PRO A 63 16.51 -16.23 -3.04
CA PRO A 63 17.23 -16.51 -4.28
C PRO A 63 17.50 -15.25 -5.12
N LYS A 64 18.46 -15.34 -6.04
CA LYS A 64 18.68 -14.29 -7.06
C LYS A 64 17.42 -14.12 -7.93
N GLY A 65 17.15 -12.90 -8.38
CA GLY A 65 15.93 -12.56 -9.13
C GLY A 65 14.76 -12.08 -8.25
N LEU A 66 14.96 -11.96 -6.94
CA LEU A 66 13.99 -11.46 -5.96
C LEU A 66 14.54 -10.24 -5.19
N GLU A 67 15.34 -9.41 -5.84
CA GLU A 67 16.05 -8.28 -5.24
C GLU A 67 15.08 -7.29 -4.57
N GLU A 68 13.91 -7.10 -5.17
CA GLU A 68 12.92 -6.10 -4.74
C GLU A 68 12.15 -6.62 -3.52
N LEU A 69 11.84 -7.91 -3.54
CA LEU A 69 11.27 -8.61 -2.39
C LEU A 69 12.28 -8.66 -1.23
N ALA A 70 13.58 -8.80 -1.52
CA ALA A 70 14.62 -8.72 -0.51
C ALA A 70 14.72 -7.29 0.07
N GLN A 71 14.53 -6.26 -0.74
CA GLN A 71 14.48 -4.87 -0.29
C GLN A 71 13.28 -4.62 0.63
N LEU A 72 12.10 -5.17 0.29
CA LEU A 72 10.93 -5.17 1.16
C LEU A 72 11.25 -5.87 2.49
N GLY A 73 11.83 -7.06 2.44
CA GLY A 73 12.25 -7.83 3.63
C GLY A 73 13.15 -7.03 4.58
N ARG A 74 14.17 -6.35 4.04
CA ARG A 74 15.05 -5.45 4.82
C ARG A 74 14.28 -4.31 5.47
N THR A 75 13.33 -3.73 4.75
CA THR A 75 12.50 -2.62 5.25
C THR A 75 11.57 -3.08 6.36
N LEU A 76 10.86 -4.20 6.15
CA LEU A 76 9.96 -4.79 7.12
C LEU A 76 10.69 -5.21 8.39
N TRP A 77 11.88 -5.81 8.26
CA TRP A 77 12.71 -6.16 9.42
C TRP A 77 13.09 -4.91 10.24
N ARG A 78 13.61 -3.88 9.56
CA ARG A 78 13.98 -2.60 10.21
C ARG A 78 12.79 -1.92 10.90
N LYS A 79 11.58 -2.10 10.36
CA LYS A 79 10.35 -1.48 10.87
C LYS A 79 9.42 -2.46 11.60
N GLN A 80 9.91 -3.65 11.97
CA GLN A 80 9.05 -4.72 12.48
C GLN A 80 8.27 -4.30 13.72
N ALA A 81 8.89 -3.53 14.62
CA ALA A 81 8.22 -3.05 15.82
C ALA A 81 7.00 -2.16 15.48
N GLN A 82 7.12 -1.29 14.46
CA GLN A 82 6.02 -0.45 14.02
C GLN A 82 4.94 -1.25 13.28
N VAL A 83 5.35 -2.21 12.44
CA VAL A 83 4.42 -3.07 11.69
C VAL A 83 3.60 -3.94 12.66
N LEU A 84 4.25 -4.58 13.63
CA LEU A 84 3.57 -5.49 14.56
C LEU A 84 2.68 -4.74 15.56
N ALA A 85 2.99 -3.48 15.87
CA ALA A 85 2.16 -2.64 16.74
C ALA A 85 0.72 -2.47 16.22
N PHE A 86 0.49 -2.61 14.90
CA PHE A 86 -0.86 -2.66 14.33
C PHE A 86 -1.75 -3.69 15.05
N PHE A 87 -1.20 -4.87 15.33
CA PHE A 87 -1.93 -5.97 15.94
C PHE A 87 -2.15 -5.77 17.44
N ASP A 88 -1.25 -5.04 18.10
CA ASP A 88 -1.30 -4.80 19.54
C ASP A 88 -2.24 -3.63 19.93
N ARG A 89 -2.52 -2.71 18.98
CA ARG A 89 -3.24 -1.45 19.25
C ARG A 89 -4.69 -1.42 18.76
N GLY A 90 -5.27 -2.56 18.42
CA GLY A 90 -6.66 -2.64 17.90
C GLY A 90 -6.78 -2.35 16.40
N GLY A 91 -5.67 -2.32 15.66
CA GLY A 91 -5.61 -1.96 14.25
C GLY A 91 -5.55 -0.46 13.99
N ALA A 92 -5.34 -0.12 12.73
CA ALA A 92 -5.42 1.24 12.19
C ALA A 92 -6.12 1.20 10.83
N SER A 93 -6.86 2.25 10.47
CA SER A 93 -7.45 2.39 9.14
C SER A 93 -6.65 3.40 8.33
N ASN A 94 -6.44 3.12 7.04
CA ASN A 94 -5.87 4.09 6.10
C ASN A 94 -6.87 5.17 5.68
N GLY A 95 -8.16 5.02 5.98
CA GLY A 95 -9.22 5.93 5.52
C GLY A 95 -8.96 7.42 5.79
N PRO A 96 -8.54 7.83 7.00
CA PRO A 96 -8.21 9.23 7.26
C PRO A 96 -7.03 9.76 6.41
N VAL A 97 -6.01 8.93 6.20
CA VAL A 97 -4.83 9.29 5.39
C VAL A 97 -5.22 9.38 3.91
N GLU A 98 -6.02 8.43 3.42
CA GLU A 98 -6.55 8.41 2.06
C GLU A 98 -7.48 9.60 1.79
N ALA A 99 -8.32 9.98 2.75
CA ALA A 99 -9.16 11.16 2.66
C ALA A 99 -8.32 12.44 2.50
N ILE A 100 -7.21 12.56 3.23
CA ILE A 100 -6.28 13.68 3.08
C ILE A 100 -5.58 13.63 1.71
N ASN A 101 -5.09 12.46 1.30
CA ASN A 101 -4.42 12.30 0.01
C ASN A 101 -5.32 12.66 -1.17
N GLY A 102 -6.59 12.22 -1.17
CA GLY A 102 -7.55 12.59 -2.22
C GLY A 102 -7.75 14.11 -2.32
N ARG A 103 -7.78 14.82 -1.18
CA ARG A 103 -7.83 16.29 -1.18
C ARG A 103 -6.54 16.92 -1.71
N LEU A 104 -5.38 16.37 -1.36
CA LEU A 104 -4.09 16.86 -1.87
C LEU A 104 -3.94 16.63 -3.37
N GLU A 105 -4.42 15.51 -3.91
CA GLU A 105 -4.42 15.24 -5.34
C GLU A 105 -5.31 16.21 -6.11
N HIS A 106 -6.50 16.52 -5.59
CA HIS A 106 -7.37 17.57 -6.13
C HIS A 106 -6.64 18.93 -6.14
N LEU A 107 -5.99 19.29 -5.03
CA LEU A 107 -5.23 20.54 -4.92
C LEU A 107 -4.01 20.60 -5.86
N ARG A 108 -3.36 19.47 -6.13
CA ARG A 108 -2.23 19.38 -7.08
C ARG A 108 -2.67 19.76 -8.50
N GLY A 109 -3.88 19.39 -8.90
CA GLY A 109 -4.47 19.81 -10.19
C GLY A 109 -4.66 21.33 -10.31
N ILE A 110 -4.98 22.01 -9.20
CA ILE A 110 -5.18 23.47 -9.15
C ILE A 110 -3.85 24.24 -9.12
N GLY A 111 -2.83 23.63 -8.53
CA GLY A 111 -1.49 24.22 -8.36
C GLY A 111 -0.54 24.03 -9.55
N LEU A 112 -0.99 23.48 -10.68
CA LEU A 112 -0.16 23.29 -11.89
C LEU A 112 0.47 24.63 -12.31
N GLY A 113 1.80 24.63 -12.53
CA GLY A 113 2.57 25.83 -12.83
C GLY A 113 3.01 26.65 -11.60
N PHE A 114 3.11 26.01 -10.43
CA PHE A 114 3.64 26.60 -9.20
C PHE A 114 5.01 27.27 -9.39
N ARG A 115 5.08 28.59 -9.16
CA ARG A 115 6.34 29.38 -9.18
C ARG A 115 6.54 30.26 -7.94
N ASN A 116 5.50 30.43 -7.11
CA ASN A 116 5.51 31.28 -5.92
C ASN A 116 4.58 30.68 -4.84
N PHE A 117 5.12 30.47 -3.64
CA PHE A 117 4.44 29.85 -2.48
C PHE A 117 3.17 30.57 -2.04
N GLU A 118 3.21 31.90 -1.96
CA GLU A 118 2.05 32.70 -1.55
C GLU A 118 0.89 32.56 -2.53
N HIS A 119 1.16 32.61 -3.84
CA HIS A 119 0.13 32.44 -4.87
C HIS A 119 -0.49 31.03 -4.88
N TYR A 120 0.27 30.01 -4.47
CA TYR A 120 -0.26 28.65 -4.30
C TYR A 120 -1.15 28.54 -3.09
N VAL A 121 -0.68 29.05 -1.94
CA VAL A 121 -1.50 29.09 -0.72
C VAL A 121 -2.80 29.83 -0.99
N LEU A 122 -2.75 30.98 -1.66
CA LEU A 122 -3.95 31.75 -2.01
C LEU A 122 -4.90 30.97 -2.94
N ARG A 123 -4.39 30.30 -3.99
CA ARG A 123 -5.22 29.44 -4.87
C ARG A 123 -5.83 28.26 -4.13
N CYS A 124 -5.06 27.60 -3.26
CA CYS A 124 -5.55 26.50 -2.43
C CYS A 124 -6.63 26.96 -1.45
N LEU A 125 -6.48 28.14 -0.84
CA LEU A 125 -7.47 28.74 0.06
C LEU A 125 -8.75 29.16 -0.69
N LEU A 126 -8.61 29.83 -1.85
CA LEU A 126 -9.75 30.22 -2.69
C LEU A 126 -10.57 29.01 -3.13
N HIS A 127 -9.89 27.94 -3.56
CA HIS A 127 -10.57 26.74 -4.03
C HIS A 127 -11.18 25.93 -2.88
N SER A 128 -10.44 25.71 -1.79
CA SER A 128 -10.93 24.96 -0.63
C SER A 128 -12.06 25.69 0.10
N GLY A 129 -12.05 27.03 0.08
CA GLY A 129 -13.11 27.88 0.62
C GLY A 129 -14.28 28.14 -0.34
N GLN A 130 -14.28 27.56 -1.55
CA GLN A 130 -15.29 27.80 -2.60
C GLN A 130 -15.46 29.28 -2.98
N LEU A 131 -14.41 30.08 -2.81
CA LEU A 131 -14.40 31.52 -3.06
C LEU A 131 -14.02 31.86 -4.50
N SER A 132 -13.55 30.89 -5.30
CA SER A 132 -13.16 31.10 -6.70
C SER A 132 -14.28 31.72 -7.55
N ALA A 133 -15.54 31.31 -7.32
CA ALA A 133 -16.69 31.87 -8.03
C ALA A 133 -17.01 33.33 -7.63
N ARG A 134 -16.64 33.74 -6.42
CA ARG A 134 -16.84 35.12 -5.94
C ARG A 134 -15.75 36.08 -6.41
N VAL A 135 -14.55 35.58 -6.66
CA VAL A 135 -13.41 36.40 -7.13
C VAL A 135 -13.44 36.62 -8.64
N ASN A 136 -13.89 35.64 -9.43
CA ASN A 136 -14.01 35.78 -10.90
C ASN A 136 -15.29 36.50 -11.35
N ALA A 137 -16.15 36.92 -10.41
CA ALA A 137 -17.39 37.66 -10.69
C ALA A 137 -17.25 39.18 -10.43
N LEU A 138 -16.03 39.65 -10.20
CA LEU A 138 -15.60 41.05 -10.17
C LEU A 138 -14.78 41.35 -11.44
#